data_AF-A0A8H7T5Z4-F1
#
_entry.id   AF-A0A8H7T5Z4-F1
#
_cell.length_a   1.000
_cell.length_b   1.000
_cell.length_c   1.000
_cell.angle_alpha   90.00
_cell.angle_beta   90.00
_cell.angle_gamma   90.00
#
_symmetry.space_group_name_H-M   'P 1'
#
loop_
_entity.id
_entity.type
_entity.pdbx_description
1 polymer ?
#
loop_
_entity_poly.entity_id
_entity_poly.type
_entity_poly.pdbx_seq_one_letter_code
_entity_poly.pdbx_strand_id
1 'polypeptide(L)'
;MAQFHLADAEPEPTDVAAKVQIQMRRRVFWSAYTLDRAVSTALDLPFSIPDYQITVKLFANIDDHELENLTEHVESSQDRSHLTSVSYALHVVYCRQIQSEILNMTLHRDFAKQFDRLSHWRHGVLGKLDRWKTLCHRHSDPRSTTFTSNEWLNMMYNYSLAMLYQPTRSTVTGPAGDWTVKSCIQACLIFRKFQRETQRIELWLGLVVQFKCGVALLYCFFATPTHLRSAAYELPEASEAVRACSIILSIFAESWPQARCARDAFDILAREIPLFVTASPPKGFNSPKKMRPESSEALLALLVQLEPIIVHRNTLKLVKEMATAEFTRPALDQEDSVEGGTGAAQCPSGDSPIWNTSMNGDIFQPVTPYFLQTDVSTLDPDGFDYMTLGFPGEFDPSVPF
;
A
#
# COMPACT_ATOMS: atom_id res chain seq x y z
N MET A 1 29.58 14.84 13.22
CA MET A 1 28.62 14.18 12.30
C MET A 1 27.83 13.20 13.13
N ALA A 2 26.51 13.37 13.26
CA ALA A 2 25.70 12.38 13.98
C ALA A 2 25.67 11.09 13.14
N GLN A 3 26.39 10.06 13.59
CA GLN A 3 26.36 8.75 12.95
C GLN A 3 25.10 8.04 13.43
N PHE A 4 24.09 7.94 12.56
CA PHE A 4 23.01 6.97 12.73
C PHE A 4 23.67 5.59 12.75
N HIS A 5 23.54 4.88 13.87
CA HIS A 5 24.11 3.55 14.18
C HIS A 5 25.01 2.90 13.11
N LEU A 6 26.31 2.80 13.37
CA LEU A 6 27.23 1.98 12.57
C LEU A 6 27.35 0.59 13.20
N ALA A 7 27.14 -0.46 12.42
CA ALA A 7 27.34 -1.85 12.84
C ALA A 7 28.78 -2.08 13.34
N ASP A 8 29.76 -1.46 12.68
CA ASP A 8 31.19 -1.53 13.05
C ASP A 8 31.51 -0.85 14.40
N ALA A 9 30.56 -0.07 14.94
CA ALA A 9 30.66 0.60 16.24
C ALA A 9 29.83 -0.08 17.33
N GLU A 10 29.29 -1.28 17.06
CA GLU A 10 28.72 -2.14 18.11
C GLU A 10 29.84 -2.66 19.03
N PRO A 11 29.70 -2.57 20.36
CA PRO A 11 30.67 -3.18 21.26
C PRO A 11 30.67 -4.70 21.10
N GLU A 12 31.81 -5.33 21.37
CA GLU A 12 31.89 -6.79 21.49
C GLU A 12 30.89 -7.29 22.56
N PRO A 13 30.08 -8.33 22.31
CA PRO A 13 29.05 -8.80 23.24
C PRO A 13 29.65 -9.64 24.40
N THR A 14 30.65 -9.10 25.08
CA THR A 14 31.44 -9.78 26.12
C THR A 14 30.70 -9.88 27.46
N ASP A 15 29.94 -8.86 27.83
CA ASP A 15 29.15 -8.81 29.05
C ASP A 15 27.66 -8.49 28.79
N VAL A 16 26.84 -8.61 29.83
CA VAL A 16 25.39 -8.35 29.75
C VAL A 16 25.12 -6.89 29.40
N ALA A 17 25.90 -5.95 29.93
CA ALA A 17 25.70 -4.52 29.67
C ALA A 17 25.94 -4.17 28.20
N ALA A 18 26.99 -4.74 27.58
CA ALA A 18 27.28 -4.62 26.16
C ALA A 18 26.16 -5.24 25.31
N LYS A 19 25.67 -6.44 25.68
CA LYS A 19 24.52 -7.07 24.99
C LYS A 19 23.27 -6.21 25.04
N VAL A 20 22.92 -5.66 26.22
CA VAL A 20 21.79 -4.73 26.38
C VAL A 20 22.01 -3.49 25.51
N GLN A 21 23.21 -2.90 25.55
CA GLN A 21 23.53 -1.71 24.77
C GLN A 21 23.40 -1.95 23.26
N ILE A 22 23.85 -3.09 22.73
CA ILE A 22 23.69 -3.46 21.33
C ILE A 22 22.20 -3.53 20.96
N GLN A 23 21.41 -4.29 21.73
CA GLN A 23 19.98 -4.44 21.44
C GLN A 23 19.24 -3.10 21.53
N MET A 24 19.55 -2.27 22.52
CA MET A 24 18.98 -0.92 22.65
C MET A 24 19.32 -0.04 21.46
N ARG A 25 20.58 -0.02 21.02
CA ARG A 25 21.00 0.78 19.86
C ARG A 25 20.32 0.32 18.57
N ARG A 26 20.13 -0.99 18.37
CA ARG A 26 19.37 -1.54 17.22
C ARG A 26 17.90 -1.17 17.31
N ARG A 27 17.25 -1.35 18.46
CA ARG A 27 15.83 -0.99 18.68
C ARG A 27 15.58 0.49 18.37
N VAL A 28 16.43 1.40 18.87
CA VAL A 28 16.33 2.83 18.57
C VAL A 28 16.43 3.13 17.07
N PHE A 29 17.39 2.51 16.38
CA PHE A 29 17.52 2.67 14.92
C PHE A 29 16.25 2.20 14.19
N TRP A 30 15.76 1.00 14.49
CA TRP A 30 14.59 0.41 13.83
C TRP A 30 13.27 1.11 14.19
N SER A 31 13.18 1.74 15.37
CA SER A 31 12.08 2.66 15.69
C SER A 31 12.10 3.90 14.79
N ALA A 32 13.27 4.54 14.62
CA ALA A 32 13.42 5.68 13.73
C ALA A 32 13.12 5.30 12.26
N TYR A 33 13.62 4.15 11.80
CA TYR A 33 13.30 3.57 10.51
C TYR A 33 11.79 3.42 10.32
N THR A 34 11.10 2.81 11.28
CA THR A 34 9.65 2.57 11.21
C THR A 34 8.86 3.87 11.09
N LEU A 35 9.25 4.91 11.83
CA LEU A 35 8.64 6.23 11.75
C LEU A 35 8.87 6.89 10.38
N ASP A 36 10.11 6.89 9.89
CA ASP A 36 10.45 7.41 8.56
C ASP A 36 9.64 6.72 7.46
N ARG A 37 9.57 5.38 7.49
CA ARG A 37 8.77 4.60 6.54
C ARG A 37 7.27 4.88 6.65
N ALA A 38 6.73 4.99 7.86
CA ALA A 38 5.31 5.25 8.07
C ALA A 38 4.89 6.62 7.51
N VAL A 39 5.66 7.67 7.80
CA VAL A 39 5.38 9.04 7.31
C VAL A 39 5.56 9.13 5.81
N SER A 40 6.70 8.64 5.30
CA SER A 40 7.03 8.72 3.87
C SER A 40 6.03 7.93 3.01
N THR A 41 5.60 6.75 3.47
CA THR A 41 4.57 5.95 2.80
C THR A 41 3.20 6.61 2.80
N ALA A 42 2.80 7.23 3.92
CA ALA A 42 1.52 7.93 3.98
C ALA A 42 1.50 9.13 3.01
N LEU A 43 2.61 9.87 2.94
CA LEU A 43 2.72 11.13 2.18
C LEU A 43 3.26 10.97 0.75
N ASP A 44 3.63 9.76 0.31
CA ASP A 44 4.23 9.50 -1.01
C ASP A 44 5.59 10.19 -1.21
N LEU A 45 6.42 10.19 -0.15
CA LEU A 45 7.73 10.84 -0.14
C LEU A 45 8.87 9.82 -0.25
N PRO A 46 10.00 10.17 -0.88
CA PRO A 46 11.22 9.39 -0.80
C PRO A 46 11.70 9.25 0.64
N PHE A 47 12.30 8.11 0.94
CA PHE A 47 12.82 7.81 2.27
C PHE A 47 14.11 8.54 2.60
N SER A 48 14.34 8.82 3.89
CA SER A 48 15.54 9.53 4.35
C SER A 48 16.83 8.74 4.11
N ILE A 49 16.80 7.43 4.34
CA ILE A 49 17.90 6.49 4.10
C ILE A 49 17.34 5.33 3.27
N PRO A 50 17.86 5.03 2.08
CA PRO A 50 17.40 3.89 1.29
C PRO A 50 17.80 2.56 1.92
N ASP A 51 16.97 1.53 1.77
CA ASP A 51 17.17 0.24 2.43
C ASP A 51 18.56 -0.36 2.15
N TYR A 52 19.04 -0.33 0.90
CA TYR A 52 20.36 -0.90 0.55
C TYR A 52 21.57 -0.24 1.23
N GLN A 53 21.41 0.92 1.89
CA GLN A 53 22.47 1.58 2.68
C GLN A 53 22.39 1.22 4.17
N ILE A 54 21.38 0.47 4.60
CA ILE A 54 21.19 0.09 5.99
C ILE A 54 21.99 -1.18 6.27
N THR A 55 23.03 -1.04 7.10
CA THR A 55 23.86 -2.16 7.56
C THR A 55 23.49 -2.64 8.96
N VAL A 56 22.57 -1.95 9.63
CA VAL A 56 22.17 -2.24 11.00
C VAL A 56 21.43 -3.57 11.04
N LYS A 57 21.92 -4.53 11.83
CA LYS A 57 21.24 -5.81 12.05
C LYS A 57 19.90 -5.59 12.77
N LEU A 58 18.94 -6.48 12.54
CA LEU A 58 17.70 -6.50 13.33
C LEU A 58 18.01 -6.78 14.80
N PHE A 59 17.18 -6.21 15.69
CA PHE A 59 17.21 -6.55 17.10
C PHE A 59 16.62 -7.95 17.31
N ALA A 60 17.07 -8.63 18.36
CA ALA A 60 16.66 -9.98 18.66
C ALA A 60 15.24 -10.01 19.24
N ASN A 61 14.50 -11.08 18.94
CA ASN A 61 13.19 -11.35 19.54
C ASN A 61 13.37 -11.95 20.94
N ILE A 62 13.82 -11.15 21.89
CA ILE A 62 14.20 -11.58 23.25
C ILE A 62 13.77 -10.50 24.26
N ASP A 63 13.25 -10.93 25.41
CA ASP A 63 12.94 -10.05 26.53
C ASP A 63 14.20 -9.63 27.30
N ASP A 64 14.20 -8.42 27.88
CA ASP A 64 15.41 -7.86 28.51
C ASP A 64 15.94 -8.72 29.66
N HIS A 65 15.06 -9.38 30.42
CA HIS A 65 15.44 -10.31 31.49
C HIS A 65 16.10 -11.60 30.96
N GLU A 66 15.80 -12.01 29.73
CA GLU A 66 16.41 -13.21 29.13
C GLU A 66 17.83 -12.92 28.61
N LEU A 67 18.18 -11.64 28.43
CA LEU A 67 19.48 -11.22 27.93
C LEU A 67 20.63 -11.54 28.89
N GLU A 68 20.33 -11.64 30.19
CA GLU A 68 21.28 -12.01 31.25
C GLU A 68 21.77 -13.45 31.13
N ASN A 69 20.93 -14.36 30.59
CA ASN A 69 21.16 -15.80 30.57
C ASN A 69 21.76 -16.32 29.24
N LEU A 70 21.98 -15.44 28.25
CA LEU A 70 22.52 -15.83 26.95
C LEU A 70 24.03 -16.03 27.03
N THR A 71 24.48 -17.29 27.00
CA THR A 71 25.90 -17.68 27.00
C THR A 71 26.59 -17.53 25.64
N GLU A 72 25.86 -17.45 24.51
CA GLU A 72 26.41 -17.40 23.15
C GLU A 72 25.78 -16.32 22.25
N HIS A 73 26.39 -16.11 21.07
CA HIS A 73 26.04 -15.10 20.06
C HIS A 73 24.54 -15.14 19.71
N VAL A 74 23.91 -13.97 19.79
CA VAL A 74 22.46 -13.71 19.61
C VAL A 74 21.96 -13.99 18.17
N GLU A 75 22.83 -14.45 17.27
CA GLU A 75 22.56 -14.53 15.83
C GLU A 75 21.60 -15.67 15.43
N SER A 76 21.37 -16.66 16.31
CA SER A 76 20.57 -17.86 16.00
C SER A 76 19.16 -17.90 16.62
N SER A 77 18.74 -16.91 17.40
CA SER A 77 17.48 -16.97 18.16
C SER A 77 16.25 -16.45 17.41
N GLN A 78 16.28 -16.40 16.08
CA GLN A 78 15.12 -15.99 15.26
C GLN A 78 13.98 -17.03 15.27
N ASP A 79 14.21 -18.22 15.83
CA ASP A 79 13.29 -19.36 15.81
C ASP A 79 12.66 -19.70 17.18
N ARG A 80 12.69 -18.75 18.14
CA ARG A 80 12.01 -18.97 19.42
C ARG A 80 10.50 -18.76 19.26
N SER A 81 9.75 -19.83 19.48
CA SER A 81 8.28 -19.90 19.35
C SER A 81 7.51 -19.14 20.44
N HIS A 82 8.15 -18.37 21.32
CA HIS A 82 7.48 -17.65 22.40
C HIS A 82 7.33 -16.16 22.09
N LEU A 83 6.17 -15.61 22.45
CA LEU A 83 5.86 -14.20 22.33
C LEU A 83 6.69 -13.41 23.35
N THR A 84 7.43 -12.41 22.88
CA THR A 84 8.20 -11.48 23.71
C THR A 84 7.60 -10.07 23.65
N SER A 85 8.05 -9.19 24.54
CA SER A 85 7.70 -7.76 24.52
C SER A 85 8.07 -7.03 23.22
N VAL A 86 9.01 -7.57 22.42
CA VAL A 86 9.52 -6.95 21.20
C VAL A 86 9.12 -7.66 19.91
N SER A 87 8.47 -8.83 19.98
CA SER A 87 8.01 -9.58 18.80
C SER A 87 7.15 -8.70 17.89
N TYR A 88 6.24 -7.94 18.49
CA TYR A 88 5.37 -7.05 17.75
C TYR A 88 6.11 -5.96 16.99
N ALA A 89 7.12 -5.33 17.62
CA ALA A 89 7.92 -4.31 16.96
C ALA A 89 8.63 -4.86 15.72
N LEU A 90 9.09 -6.12 15.75
CA LEU A 90 9.65 -6.79 14.57
C LEU A 90 8.63 -6.96 13.45
N HIS A 91 7.39 -7.36 13.77
CA HIS A 91 6.33 -7.48 12.76
C HIS A 91 6.04 -6.15 12.06
N VAL A 92 6.04 -5.04 12.80
CA VAL A 92 5.91 -3.70 12.22
C VAL A 92 7.08 -3.41 11.29
N VAL A 93 8.32 -3.66 11.74
CA VAL A 93 9.52 -3.44 10.91
C VAL A 93 9.44 -4.23 9.61
N TYR A 94 9.11 -5.52 9.65
CA TYR A 94 8.97 -6.35 8.45
C TYR A 94 7.90 -5.82 7.50
N CYS A 95 6.74 -5.42 8.03
CA CYS A 95 5.70 -4.80 7.21
C CYS A 95 6.20 -3.53 6.52
N ARG A 96 6.92 -2.67 7.26
CA ARG A 96 7.48 -1.42 6.71
C ARG A 96 8.55 -1.67 5.65
N GLN A 97 9.34 -2.74 5.76
CA GLN A 97 10.29 -3.11 4.72
C GLN A 97 9.58 -3.51 3.42
N ILE A 98 8.51 -4.30 3.50
CA ILE A 98 7.71 -4.66 2.32
C ILE A 98 7.08 -3.41 1.70
N GLN A 99 6.52 -2.52 2.51
CA GLN A 99 5.97 -1.25 2.03
C GLN A 99 7.04 -0.33 1.43
N SER A 100 8.26 -0.37 1.97
CA SER A 100 9.42 0.37 1.46
C SER A 100 9.80 -0.11 0.06
N GLU A 101 9.82 -1.43 -0.18
CA GLU A 101 10.01 -2.01 -1.51
C GLU A 101 8.93 -1.55 -2.50
N ILE A 102 7.66 -1.60 -2.10
CA ILE A 102 6.53 -1.12 -2.93
C ILE A 102 6.73 0.35 -3.28
N LEU A 103 6.93 1.22 -2.28
CA LEU A 103 7.01 2.66 -2.50
C LEU A 103 8.22 3.02 -3.37
N ASN A 104 9.39 2.46 -3.07
CA ASN A 104 10.62 2.76 -3.82
C ASN A 104 10.50 2.35 -5.30
N MET A 105 9.83 1.23 -5.59
CA MET A 105 9.52 0.83 -6.97
C MET A 105 8.53 1.79 -7.63
N THR A 106 7.42 2.12 -6.96
CA THR A 106 6.34 2.96 -7.52
C THR A 106 6.77 4.42 -7.74
N LEU A 107 7.68 4.95 -6.92
CA LEU A 107 8.24 6.30 -7.08
C LEU A 107 9.33 6.38 -8.16
N HIS A 108 9.80 5.24 -8.68
CA HIS A 108 10.81 5.22 -9.73
C HIS A 108 10.30 5.92 -10.99
N ARG A 109 11.09 6.83 -11.58
CA ARG A 109 10.68 7.65 -12.75
C ARG A 109 10.13 6.81 -13.90
N ASP A 110 10.72 5.64 -14.09
CA ASP A 110 10.41 4.74 -15.21
C ASP A 110 9.38 3.66 -14.85
N PHE A 111 8.73 3.75 -13.68
CA PHE A 111 7.73 2.79 -13.18
C PHE A 111 6.66 2.47 -14.23
N ALA A 112 5.98 3.48 -14.76
CA ALA A 112 4.89 3.30 -15.73
C ALA A 112 5.34 2.66 -17.05
N LYS A 113 6.63 2.77 -17.41
CA LYS A 113 7.17 2.25 -18.68
C LYS A 113 7.73 0.84 -18.54
N GLN A 114 8.33 0.52 -17.39
CA GLN A 114 9.16 -0.66 -17.22
C GLN A 114 8.62 -1.62 -16.16
N PHE A 115 7.96 -1.13 -15.12
CA PHE A 115 7.66 -1.91 -13.90
C PHE A 115 6.16 -2.13 -13.66
N ASP A 116 5.30 -1.24 -14.15
CA ASP A 116 3.85 -1.29 -13.93
C ASP A 116 3.17 -2.53 -14.56
N ARG A 117 3.83 -3.20 -15.50
CA ARG A 117 3.33 -4.46 -16.10
C ARG A 117 4.02 -5.72 -15.58
N LEU A 118 4.97 -5.59 -14.64
CA LEU A 118 5.72 -6.74 -14.14
C LEU A 118 4.87 -7.54 -13.14
N SER A 119 4.18 -8.55 -13.66
CA SER A 119 3.41 -9.52 -12.89
C SER A 119 4.27 -10.24 -11.85
N HIS A 120 5.50 -10.63 -12.20
CA HIS A 120 6.43 -11.35 -11.33
C HIS A 120 6.83 -10.56 -10.07
N TRP A 121 7.08 -9.25 -10.21
CA TRP A 121 7.45 -8.41 -9.07
C TRP A 121 6.27 -8.29 -8.10
N ARG A 122 5.07 -8.02 -8.61
CA ARG A 122 3.85 -7.98 -7.77
C ARG A 122 3.62 -9.32 -7.07
N HIS A 123 3.83 -10.43 -7.75
CA HIS A 123 3.73 -11.77 -7.17
C HIS A 123 4.77 -11.99 -6.06
N GLY A 124 6.01 -11.56 -6.26
CA GLY A 124 7.05 -11.60 -5.23
C GLY A 124 6.66 -10.82 -3.97
N VAL A 125 6.09 -9.62 -4.14
CA VAL A 125 5.57 -8.79 -3.05
C VAL A 125 4.38 -9.44 -2.35
N LEU A 126 3.43 -10.03 -3.10
CA LEU A 126 2.31 -10.78 -2.52
C LEU A 126 2.79 -11.95 -1.66
N GLY A 127 3.73 -12.75 -2.18
CA GLY A 127 4.33 -13.85 -1.41
C GLY A 127 5.04 -13.39 -0.14
N LYS A 128 5.72 -12.21 -0.18
CA LYS A 128 6.28 -11.55 1.01
C LYS A 128 5.19 -11.18 2.02
N LEU A 129 4.09 -10.58 1.57
CA LEU A 129 2.96 -10.19 2.43
C LEU A 129 2.27 -11.40 3.07
N ASP A 130 2.08 -12.48 2.32
CA ASP A 130 1.44 -13.70 2.84
C ASP A 130 2.30 -14.38 3.90
N ARG A 131 3.60 -14.52 3.66
CA ARG A 131 4.54 -15.02 4.67
C ARG A 131 4.58 -14.14 5.91
N TRP A 132 4.61 -12.82 5.72
CA TRP A 132 4.52 -11.87 6.83
C TRP A 132 3.25 -12.08 7.64
N LYS A 133 2.09 -12.20 7.00
CA LYS A 133 0.80 -12.46 7.65
C LYS A 133 0.82 -13.76 8.46
N THR A 134 1.29 -14.86 7.85
CA THR A 134 1.44 -16.15 8.55
C THR A 134 2.37 -16.06 9.76
N LEU A 135 3.47 -15.32 9.66
CA LEU A 135 4.41 -15.13 10.77
C LEU A 135 3.78 -14.30 11.89
N CYS A 136 3.06 -13.22 11.56
CA CYS A 136 2.38 -12.38 12.52
C CYS A 136 1.28 -13.13 13.29
N HIS A 137 0.54 -14.05 12.64
CA HIS A 137 -0.49 -14.84 13.32
C HIS A 137 0.07 -15.69 14.47
N ARG A 138 1.30 -16.19 14.37
CA ARG A 138 1.93 -16.96 15.45
C ARG A 138 2.24 -16.11 16.69
N HIS A 139 2.24 -14.79 16.55
CA HIS A 139 2.65 -13.83 17.58
C HIS A 139 1.57 -12.76 17.86
N SER A 140 0.38 -12.90 17.28
CA SER A 140 -0.75 -11.98 17.54
C SER A 140 -1.38 -12.37 18.87
N ASP A 141 -1.68 -11.37 19.70
CA ASP A 141 -2.48 -11.56 20.91
C ASP A 141 -3.95 -11.26 20.57
N PRO A 142 -4.84 -12.28 20.56
CA PRO A 142 -6.26 -12.09 20.25
C PRO A 142 -6.98 -11.16 21.22
N ARG A 143 -6.41 -10.89 22.40
CA ARG A 143 -6.99 -10.01 23.43
C ARG A 143 -6.47 -8.59 23.36
N SER A 144 -5.48 -8.31 22.51
CA SER A 144 -4.94 -6.97 22.38
C SER A 144 -5.85 -6.10 21.53
N THR A 145 -6.12 -4.90 22.02
CA THR A 145 -6.82 -3.83 21.29
C THR A 145 -5.85 -2.76 20.78
N THR A 146 -4.54 -3.03 20.83
CA THR A 146 -3.52 -2.08 20.40
C THR A 146 -3.02 -2.43 19.01
N PHE A 147 -1.87 -1.89 18.61
CA PHE A 147 -1.25 -2.23 17.34
C PHE A 147 -0.99 -3.75 17.17
N THR A 148 -0.98 -4.53 18.25
CA THR A 148 -0.76 -5.98 18.22
C THR A 148 -2.01 -6.82 17.89
N SER A 149 -3.14 -6.17 17.62
CA SER A 149 -4.40 -6.84 17.30
C SER A 149 -4.42 -7.42 15.89
N ASN A 150 -5.27 -8.44 15.68
CA ASN A 150 -5.52 -9.04 14.38
C ASN A 150 -6.08 -8.02 13.38
N GLU A 151 -6.94 -7.10 13.84
CA GLU A 151 -7.50 -6.00 13.04
C GLU A 151 -6.39 -5.10 12.49
N TRP A 152 -5.41 -4.73 13.31
CA TRP A 152 -4.31 -3.89 12.84
C TRP A 152 -3.49 -4.59 11.76
N LEU A 153 -3.19 -5.87 11.94
CA LEU A 153 -2.45 -6.68 10.95
C LEU A 153 -3.21 -6.74 9.62
N ASN A 154 -4.50 -7.05 9.66
CA ASN A 154 -5.32 -7.15 8.45
C ASN A 154 -5.50 -5.80 7.75
N MET A 155 -5.59 -4.72 8.53
CA MET A 155 -5.62 -3.36 8.02
C MET A 155 -4.32 -3.02 7.28
N MET A 156 -3.16 -3.31 7.90
CA MET A 156 -1.85 -3.09 7.29
C MET A 156 -1.62 -3.95 6.04
N TYR A 157 -2.12 -5.18 6.03
CA TYR A 157 -2.09 -6.06 4.86
C TYR A 157 -2.88 -5.43 3.70
N ASN A 158 -4.13 -5.04 3.93
CA ASN A 158 -4.98 -4.43 2.90
C ASN A 158 -4.45 -3.06 2.42
N TYR A 159 -3.85 -2.26 3.31
CA TYR A 159 -3.17 -1.04 2.89
C TYR A 159 -1.98 -1.32 2.00
N SER A 160 -1.22 -2.39 2.27
CA SER A 160 -0.09 -2.78 1.42
C SER A 160 -0.58 -3.26 0.05
N LEU A 161 -1.72 -3.95 -0.02
CA LEU A 161 -2.35 -4.30 -1.30
C LEU A 161 -2.80 -3.06 -2.07
N ALA A 162 -3.44 -2.08 -1.41
CA ALA A 162 -3.84 -0.84 -2.05
C ALA A 162 -2.64 -0.01 -2.56
N MET A 163 -1.50 -0.09 -1.88
CA MET A 163 -0.24 0.50 -2.36
C MET A 163 0.36 -0.24 -3.55
N LEU A 164 0.23 -1.57 -3.60
CA LEU A 164 0.75 -2.41 -4.68
C LEU A 164 -0.08 -2.26 -5.98
N TYR A 165 -1.40 -2.13 -5.81
CA TYR A 165 -2.37 -1.98 -6.90
C TYR A 165 -2.95 -0.56 -6.88
N GLN A 166 -2.13 0.43 -7.16
CA GLN A 166 -2.61 1.80 -7.30
C GLN A 166 -3.38 1.98 -8.60
N PRO A 167 -4.61 2.51 -8.56
CA PRO A 167 -5.39 2.70 -9.76
C PRO A 167 -4.82 3.86 -10.57
N THR A 168 -4.73 3.67 -11.88
CA THR A 168 -4.42 4.70 -12.86
C THR A 168 -5.41 4.59 -14.02
N ARG A 169 -5.50 5.62 -14.87
CA ARG A 169 -6.39 5.59 -16.06
C ARG A 169 -6.25 4.33 -16.92
N SER A 170 -5.04 3.81 -17.06
CA SER A 170 -4.76 2.63 -17.89
C SER A 170 -4.94 1.30 -17.17
N THR A 171 -4.86 1.28 -15.84
CA THR A 171 -4.87 0.04 -15.06
C THR A 171 -6.19 -0.25 -14.37
N VAL A 172 -7.04 0.77 -14.20
CA VAL A 172 -8.28 0.70 -13.41
C VAL A 172 -9.36 -0.23 -13.99
N THR A 173 -9.35 -0.46 -15.31
CA THR A 173 -10.28 -1.39 -15.97
C THR A 173 -9.80 -2.85 -15.96
N GLY A 174 -8.60 -3.11 -15.45
CA GLY A 174 -8.01 -4.45 -15.37
C GLY A 174 -8.03 -5.01 -13.94
N PRO A 175 -7.34 -6.14 -13.72
CA PRO A 175 -7.25 -6.78 -12.41
C PRO A 175 -6.77 -5.83 -11.30
N ALA A 176 -5.88 -4.88 -11.61
CA ALA A 176 -5.43 -3.90 -10.64
C ALA A 176 -6.59 -3.12 -10.00
N GLY A 177 -7.60 -2.72 -10.79
CA GLY A 177 -8.80 -2.05 -10.28
C GLY A 177 -9.60 -2.93 -9.33
N ASP A 178 -9.80 -4.21 -9.67
CA ASP A 178 -10.50 -5.17 -8.81
C ASP A 178 -9.80 -5.33 -7.45
N TRP A 179 -8.48 -5.47 -7.47
CA TRP A 179 -7.67 -5.57 -6.26
C TRP A 179 -7.68 -4.27 -5.45
N THR A 180 -7.65 -3.09 -6.09
CA THR A 180 -7.85 -1.81 -5.40
C THR A 180 -9.21 -1.76 -4.72
N VAL A 181 -10.30 -2.10 -5.41
CA VAL A 181 -11.66 -2.05 -4.86
C VAL A 181 -11.77 -2.92 -3.62
N LYS A 182 -11.39 -4.21 -3.72
CA LYS A 182 -11.48 -5.15 -2.60
C LYS A 182 -10.61 -4.71 -1.42
N SER A 183 -9.36 -4.33 -1.67
CA SER A 183 -8.43 -3.92 -0.61
C SER A 183 -8.86 -2.61 0.07
N CYS A 184 -9.32 -1.61 -0.68
CA CYS A 184 -9.79 -0.35 -0.11
C CYS A 184 -11.08 -0.53 0.70
N ILE A 185 -12.02 -1.39 0.26
CA ILE A 185 -13.23 -1.72 1.03
C ILE A 185 -12.83 -2.28 2.41
N GLN A 186 -12.02 -3.32 2.40
CA GLN A 186 -11.58 -4.00 3.62
C GLN A 186 -10.80 -3.04 4.52
N ALA A 187 -9.87 -2.27 3.97
CA ALA A 187 -9.06 -1.35 4.76
C ALA A 187 -9.90 -0.25 5.44
N CYS A 188 -10.88 0.33 4.72
CA CYS A 188 -11.76 1.35 5.28
C CYS A 188 -12.65 0.80 6.40
N LEU A 189 -13.19 -0.41 6.24
CA LEU A 189 -14.06 -1.05 7.23
C LEU A 189 -13.28 -1.50 8.48
N ILE A 190 -12.12 -2.14 8.29
CA ILE A 190 -11.27 -2.60 9.39
C ILE A 190 -10.75 -1.38 10.17
N PHE A 191 -10.32 -0.31 9.52
CA PHE A 191 -9.92 0.92 10.21
C PHE A 191 -11.06 1.48 11.06
N ARG A 192 -12.30 1.47 10.55
CA ARG A 192 -13.46 1.94 11.32
C ARG A 192 -13.73 1.07 12.54
N LYS A 193 -13.61 -0.26 12.43
CA LYS A 193 -13.70 -1.20 13.56
C LYS A 193 -12.60 -0.89 14.59
N PHE A 194 -11.35 -0.85 14.14
CA PHE A 194 -10.18 -0.58 14.97
C PHE A 194 -10.28 0.76 15.70
N GLN A 195 -10.73 1.83 15.01
CA GLN A 195 -10.92 3.14 15.63
C GLN A 195 -11.97 3.09 16.74
N ARG A 196 -13.09 2.39 16.54
CA ARG A 196 -14.15 2.24 17.58
C ARG A 196 -13.64 1.54 18.83
N GLU A 197 -12.76 0.57 18.68
CA GLU A 197 -12.20 -0.22 19.78
C GLU A 197 -11.03 0.50 20.49
N THR A 198 -10.32 1.37 19.76
CA THR A 198 -9.05 1.95 20.20
C THR A 198 -9.10 3.47 20.42
N GLN A 199 -10.23 4.00 20.94
CA GLN A 199 -10.58 5.43 21.08
C GLN A 199 -9.53 6.39 21.68
N ARG A 200 -8.34 5.92 22.11
CA ARG A 200 -7.27 6.70 22.74
C ARG A 200 -6.06 7.01 21.85
N ILE A 201 -5.99 6.50 20.62
CA ILE A 201 -4.83 6.71 19.74
C ILE A 201 -5.14 7.81 18.72
N GLU A 202 -4.36 8.90 18.74
CA GLU A 202 -4.38 9.93 17.70
C GLU A 202 -3.64 9.44 16.46
N LEU A 203 -4.34 8.71 15.58
CA LEU A 203 -3.77 8.23 14.31
C LEU A 203 -3.86 9.31 13.22
N TRP A 204 -3.07 10.38 13.30
CA TRP A 204 -3.05 11.41 12.24
C TRP A 204 -2.72 10.81 10.86
N LEU A 205 -1.82 9.82 10.80
CA LEU A 205 -1.53 9.07 9.57
C LEU A 205 -2.76 8.32 9.04
N GLY A 206 -3.67 7.95 9.93
CA GLY A 206 -4.95 7.34 9.59
C GLY A 206 -5.84 8.24 8.75
N LEU A 207 -5.80 9.57 8.94
CA LEU A 207 -6.50 10.53 8.07
C LEU A 207 -6.04 10.38 6.62
N VAL A 208 -4.72 10.43 6.40
CA VAL A 208 -4.13 10.39 5.07
C VAL A 208 -4.41 9.06 4.40
N VAL A 209 -4.17 7.96 5.11
CA VAL A 209 -4.38 6.61 4.57
C VAL A 209 -5.86 6.34 4.27
N GLN A 210 -6.77 6.79 5.13
CA GLN A 210 -8.21 6.62 4.91
C GLN A 210 -8.69 7.45 3.72
N PHE A 211 -8.23 8.71 3.60
CA PHE A 211 -8.54 9.54 2.44
C PHE A 211 -8.00 8.91 1.14
N LYS A 212 -6.77 8.38 1.15
CA LYS A 212 -6.18 7.64 0.00
C LYS A 212 -7.05 6.47 -0.42
N CYS A 213 -7.44 5.59 0.52
CA CYS A 213 -8.22 4.40 0.22
C CYS A 213 -9.63 4.75 -0.28
N GLY A 214 -10.30 5.71 0.37
CA GLY A 214 -11.61 6.18 -0.05
C GLY A 214 -11.59 6.79 -1.46
N VAL A 215 -10.61 7.64 -1.75
CA VAL A 215 -10.43 8.26 -3.08
C VAL A 215 -10.13 7.20 -4.14
N ALA A 216 -9.23 6.26 -3.86
CA ALA A 216 -8.90 5.17 -4.78
C ALA A 216 -10.11 4.29 -5.10
N LEU A 217 -10.91 3.94 -4.08
CA LEU A 217 -12.16 3.22 -4.23
C LEU A 217 -13.13 3.97 -5.14
N LEU A 218 -13.42 5.24 -4.84
CA LEU A 218 -14.33 6.06 -5.65
C LEU A 218 -13.81 6.26 -7.07
N TYR A 219 -12.50 6.43 -7.25
CA TYR A 219 -11.89 6.53 -8.56
C TYR A 219 -12.09 5.25 -9.39
N CYS A 220 -11.98 4.07 -8.77
CA CYS A 220 -12.26 2.81 -9.47
C CYS A 220 -13.71 2.74 -9.98
N PHE A 221 -14.68 3.16 -9.17
CA PHE A 221 -16.08 3.23 -9.60
C PHE A 221 -16.32 4.29 -10.67
N PHE A 222 -15.65 5.44 -10.57
CA PHE A 222 -15.75 6.53 -11.53
C PHE A 222 -15.15 6.17 -12.90
N ALA A 223 -13.96 5.55 -12.90
CA ALA A 223 -13.19 5.28 -14.10
C ALA A 223 -13.59 4.00 -14.83
N THR A 224 -14.07 2.98 -14.11
CA THR A 224 -14.47 1.69 -14.70
C THR A 224 -15.93 1.74 -15.16
N PRO A 225 -16.19 1.64 -16.49
CA PRO A 225 -17.55 1.59 -17.03
C PRO A 225 -18.35 0.44 -16.42
N THR A 226 -19.65 0.66 -16.19
CA THR A 226 -20.52 -0.32 -15.52
C THR A 226 -20.55 -1.70 -16.16
N HIS A 227 -20.40 -1.79 -17.48
CA HIS A 227 -20.36 -3.07 -18.22
C HIS A 227 -19.00 -3.79 -18.14
N LEU A 228 -17.94 -3.12 -17.69
CA LEU A 228 -16.61 -3.70 -17.48
C LEU A 228 -16.32 -3.98 -16.00
N ARG A 229 -17.27 -3.67 -15.11
CA ARG A 229 -17.12 -3.93 -13.69
C ARG A 229 -17.25 -5.44 -13.43
N SER A 230 -16.26 -6.00 -12.76
CA SER A 230 -16.28 -7.39 -12.31
C SER A 230 -17.15 -7.55 -11.06
N ALA A 231 -17.25 -8.79 -10.55
CA ALA A 231 -17.88 -9.11 -9.27
C ALA A 231 -17.31 -8.30 -8.08
N ALA A 232 -16.08 -7.78 -8.18
CA ALA A 232 -15.48 -6.94 -7.13
C ALA A 232 -16.27 -5.65 -6.85
N TYR A 233 -16.98 -5.12 -7.85
CA TYR A 233 -17.74 -3.88 -7.76
C TYR A 233 -19.20 -4.10 -7.29
N GLU A 234 -19.65 -5.34 -7.23
CA GLU A 234 -20.99 -5.73 -6.81
C GLU A 234 -21.07 -5.99 -5.29
N LEU A 235 -19.94 -5.88 -4.59
CA LEU A 235 -19.84 -6.05 -3.15
C LEU A 235 -20.73 -5.01 -2.43
N PRO A 236 -21.74 -5.45 -1.63
CA PRO A 236 -22.63 -4.53 -0.92
C PRO A 236 -21.86 -3.64 0.08
N GLU A 237 -20.74 -4.14 0.59
CA GLU A 237 -19.83 -3.48 1.52
C GLU A 237 -19.20 -2.21 0.95
N ALA A 238 -19.20 -2.00 -0.37
CA ALA A 238 -18.63 -0.80 -0.99
C ALA A 238 -19.27 0.49 -0.45
N SER A 239 -20.60 0.49 -0.31
CA SER A 239 -21.34 1.63 0.26
C SER A 239 -21.03 1.84 1.73
N GLU A 240 -20.85 0.74 2.48
CA GLU A 240 -20.49 0.80 3.88
C GLU A 240 -19.07 1.34 4.07
N ALA A 241 -18.13 0.94 3.23
CA ALA A 241 -16.75 1.41 3.24
C ALA A 241 -16.65 2.92 2.96
N VAL A 242 -17.38 3.43 1.96
CA VAL A 242 -17.44 4.87 1.66
C VAL A 242 -18.03 5.65 2.83
N ARG A 243 -19.11 5.15 3.43
CA ARG A 243 -19.71 5.75 4.64
C ARG A 243 -18.74 5.72 5.83
N ALA A 244 -18.04 4.61 6.04
CA ALA A 244 -17.04 4.46 7.09
C ALA A 244 -15.90 5.46 6.89
N CYS A 245 -15.43 5.66 5.66
CA CYS A 245 -14.45 6.67 5.31
C CYS A 245 -14.93 8.09 5.66
N SER A 246 -16.11 8.50 5.20
CA SER A 246 -16.67 9.84 5.50
C SER A 246 -16.80 10.11 7.01
N ILE A 247 -17.26 9.11 7.78
CA ILE A 247 -17.35 9.23 9.25
C ILE A 247 -15.97 9.41 9.89
N ILE A 248 -14.97 8.62 9.48
CA ILE A 248 -13.62 8.74 10.02
C ILE A 248 -13.02 10.11 9.70
N LEU A 249 -13.17 10.60 8.46
CA LEU A 249 -12.70 11.94 8.09
C LEU A 249 -13.41 13.04 8.90
N SER A 250 -14.69 12.85 9.21
CA SER A 250 -15.45 13.76 10.08
C SER A 250 -14.92 13.79 11.51
N ILE A 251 -14.65 12.62 12.09
CA ILE A 251 -14.04 12.52 13.44
C ILE A 251 -12.69 13.23 13.46
N PHE A 252 -11.84 13.01 12.46
CA PHE A 252 -10.57 13.72 12.37
C PHE A 252 -10.75 15.23 12.19
N ALA A 253 -11.76 15.68 11.43
CA ALA A 253 -12.04 17.09 11.21
C ALA A 253 -12.58 17.81 12.46
N GLU A 254 -13.18 17.09 13.40
CA GLU A 254 -13.59 17.62 14.71
C GLU A 254 -12.37 17.89 15.60
N SER A 255 -11.44 16.93 15.68
CA SER A 255 -10.21 17.08 16.48
C SER A 255 -9.15 17.94 15.80
N TRP A 256 -9.10 17.95 14.47
CA TRP A 256 -8.12 18.66 13.66
C TRP A 256 -8.81 19.53 12.58
N PRO A 257 -9.06 20.81 12.89
CA PRO A 257 -9.77 21.75 12.02
C PRO A 257 -9.28 21.83 10.57
N GLN A 258 -7.98 21.66 10.33
CA GLN A 258 -7.34 21.71 9.03
C GLN A 258 -7.79 20.55 8.13
N ALA A 259 -8.15 19.40 8.72
CA ALA A 259 -8.63 18.22 7.98
C ALA A 259 -10.05 18.38 7.42
N ARG A 260 -10.77 19.48 7.72
CA ARG A 260 -12.11 19.74 7.17
C ARG A 260 -12.13 19.74 5.65
N CYS A 261 -11.09 20.27 5.00
CA CYS A 261 -11.02 20.27 3.54
C CYS A 261 -10.98 18.85 2.95
N ALA A 262 -10.34 17.90 3.64
CA ALA A 262 -10.31 16.49 3.23
C ALA A 262 -11.66 15.80 3.40
N ARG A 263 -12.35 16.06 4.52
CA ARG A 263 -13.74 15.60 4.71
C ARG A 263 -14.64 16.16 3.60
N ASP A 264 -14.64 17.48 3.41
CA ASP A 264 -15.55 18.15 2.48
C ASP A 264 -15.30 17.72 1.02
N ALA A 265 -14.02 17.56 0.64
CA ALA A 265 -13.66 17.04 -0.68
C ALA A 265 -14.13 15.60 -0.87
N PHE A 266 -13.95 14.74 0.14
CA PHE A 266 -14.40 13.36 0.09
C PHE A 266 -15.93 13.26 0.01
N ASP A 267 -16.66 14.07 0.77
CA ASP A 267 -18.13 14.09 0.75
C ASP A 267 -18.69 14.55 -0.61
N ILE A 268 -18.02 15.51 -1.27
CA ILE A 268 -18.35 15.88 -2.66
C ILE A 268 -18.16 14.67 -3.58
N LEU A 269 -17.01 14.00 -3.51
CA LEU A 269 -16.72 12.82 -4.34
C LEU A 269 -17.74 11.70 -4.11
N ALA A 270 -18.00 11.35 -2.85
CA ALA A 270 -18.94 10.30 -2.46
C ALA A 270 -20.38 10.60 -2.91
N ARG A 271 -20.77 11.87 -2.98
CA ARG A 271 -22.08 12.31 -3.48
C ARG A 271 -22.20 12.24 -5.01
N GLU A 272 -21.13 12.57 -5.72
CA GLU A 272 -21.13 12.68 -7.19
C GLU A 272 -20.92 11.33 -7.89
N ILE A 273 -20.24 10.38 -7.24
CA ILE A 273 -19.83 9.11 -7.84
C ILE A 273 -20.81 8.00 -7.44
N PRO A 274 -21.65 7.50 -8.37
CA PRO A 274 -22.59 6.43 -8.06
C PRO A 274 -21.86 5.09 -7.93
N LEU A 275 -22.03 4.45 -6.77
CA LEU A 275 -21.54 3.08 -6.54
C LEU A 275 -22.43 2.06 -7.26
N PHE A 276 -23.74 2.23 -7.16
CA PHE A 276 -24.73 1.35 -7.79
C PHE A 276 -25.52 2.09 -8.88
N VAL A 277 -25.89 1.35 -9.92
CA VAL A 277 -26.73 1.87 -11.01
C VAL A 277 -28.19 1.82 -10.55
N THR A 278 -28.85 2.97 -10.46
CA THR A 278 -30.31 3.02 -10.40
C THR A 278 -30.87 2.56 -11.75
N ALA A 279 -31.89 1.70 -11.72
CA ALA A 279 -32.39 0.96 -12.87
C ALA A 279 -32.56 1.80 -14.15
N SER A 280 -32.04 1.26 -15.26
CA SER A 280 -32.08 1.74 -16.65
C SER A 280 -31.22 2.97 -16.99
N PRO A 281 -29.95 2.78 -17.42
CA PRO A 281 -29.30 3.80 -18.24
C PRO A 281 -30.06 3.93 -19.58
N PRO A 282 -30.41 5.14 -20.05
CA PRO A 282 -30.89 5.30 -21.42
C PRO A 282 -29.82 4.75 -22.38
N LYS A 283 -30.26 3.96 -23.37
CA LYS A 283 -29.39 3.32 -24.37
C LYS A 283 -28.40 4.36 -24.93
N GLY A 284 -27.11 4.19 -24.63
CA GLY A 284 -26.02 5.03 -25.17
C GLY A 284 -25.15 5.76 -24.14
N PHE A 285 -25.51 5.81 -22.84
CA PHE A 285 -24.67 6.45 -21.81
C PHE A 285 -23.61 5.49 -21.26
N ASN A 286 -22.51 5.33 -22.01
CA ASN A 286 -21.37 4.48 -21.63
C ASN A 286 -20.15 5.28 -21.11
N SER A 287 -20.37 6.50 -20.62
CA SER A 287 -19.33 7.38 -20.08
C SER A 287 -19.53 7.66 -18.58
N PRO A 288 -18.44 7.85 -17.81
CA PRO A 288 -18.50 8.41 -16.47
C PRO A 288 -19.34 9.68 -16.47
N LYS A 289 -20.33 9.77 -15.59
CA LYS A 289 -21.15 10.99 -15.49
C LYS A 289 -20.22 12.13 -15.04
N LYS A 290 -20.12 13.16 -15.88
CA LYS A 290 -19.36 14.38 -15.54
C LYS A 290 -19.91 14.93 -14.23
N MET A 291 -19.01 15.25 -13.29
CA MET A 291 -19.36 15.89 -12.04
C MET A 291 -20.14 17.18 -12.31
N ARG A 292 -21.12 17.50 -11.46
CA ARG A 292 -21.87 18.77 -11.60
C ARG A 292 -20.87 19.94 -11.57
N PRO A 293 -21.04 20.97 -12.43
CA PRO A 293 -20.10 22.09 -12.52
C PRO A 293 -19.81 22.75 -11.16
N GLU A 294 -20.84 22.98 -10.35
CA GLU A 294 -20.73 23.54 -9.00
C GLU A 294 -19.88 22.65 -8.06
N SER A 295 -20.05 21.33 -8.15
CA SER A 295 -19.27 20.37 -7.34
C SER A 295 -17.84 20.26 -7.82
N SER A 296 -17.61 20.32 -9.13
CA SER A 296 -16.26 20.39 -9.72
C SER A 296 -15.52 21.65 -9.26
N GLU A 297 -16.15 22.82 -9.35
CA GLU A 297 -15.54 24.10 -8.93
C GLU A 297 -15.21 24.08 -7.43
N ALA A 298 -16.15 23.64 -6.59
CA ALA A 298 -15.93 23.51 -5.16
C ALA A 298 -14.79 22.54 -4.83
N LEU A 299 -14.72 21.39 -5.51
CA LEU A 299 -13.67 20.40 -5.30
C LEU A 299 -12.29 20.91 -5.74
N LEU A 300 -12.21 21.65 -6.85
CA LEU A 300 -10.98 22.28 -7.31
C LEU A 300 -10.48 23.37 -6.34
N ALA A 301 -11.39 24.13 -5.73
CA ALA A 301 -11.04 25.10 -4.69
C ALA A 301 -10.50 24.40 -3.42
N LEU A 302 -11.08 23.25 -3.04
CA LEU A 302 -10.61 22.44 -1.92
C LEU A 302 -9.26 21.78 -2.18
N LEU A 303 -8.91 21.46 -3.44
CA LEU A 303 -7.62 20.86 -3.78
C LEU A 303 -6.43 21.73 -3.35
N VAL A 304 -6.55 23.06 -3.43
CA VAL A 304 -5.50 24.01 -3.00
C VAL A 304 -5.25 23.90 -1.48
N GLN A 305 -6.29 23.60 -0.71
CA GLN A 305 -6.21 23.40 0.74
C GLN A 305 -5.76 21.99 1.11
N LEU A 306 -6.07 21.00 0.24
CA LEU A 306 -5.68 19.61 0.42
C LEU A 306 -4.18 19.38 0.21
N GLU A 307 -3.58 20.02 -0.78
CA GLU A 307 -2.16 19.82 -1.15
C GLU A 307 -1.17 19.93 0.01
N PRO A 308 -1.25 20.92 0.93
CA PRO A 308 -0.35 20.97 2.08
C PRO A 308 -0.60 19.90 3.15
N ILE A 309 -1.75 19.23 3.14
CA ILE A 309 -2.14 18.23 4.16
C ILE A 309 -1.95 16.82 3.61
N ILE A 310 -2.54 16.54 2.46
CA ILE A 310 -2.47 15.29 1.73
C ILE A 310 -1.42 15.46 0.64
N VAL A 311 -0.14 15.41 1.02
CA VAL A 311 1.03 15.58 0.13
C VAL A 311 1.15 14.45 -0.94
N HIS A 312 0.25 13.48 -0.90
CA HIS A 312 0.24 12.31 -1.77
C HIS A 312 -0.16 12.65 -3.21
N ARG A 313 0.83 12.68 -4.11
CA ARG A 313 0.67 13.12 -5.51
C ARG A 313 -0.35 12.31 -6.29
N ASN A 314 -0.30 10.97 -6.19
CA ASN A 314 -1.24 10.14 -6.94
C ASN A 314 -2.70 10.40 -6.52
N THR A 315 -3.00 10.42 -5.23
CA THR A 315 -4.34 10.74 -4.70
C THR A 315 -4.84 12.09 -5.17
N LEU A 316 -4.04 13.15 -5.08
CA LEU A 316 -4.43 14.48 -5.57
C LEU A 316 -4.69 14.47 -7.08
N LYS A 317 -3.91 13.70 -7.85
CA LYS A 317 -4.15 13.47 -9.28
C LYS A 317 -5.50 12.79 -9.50
N LEU A 318 -5.82 11.70 -8.78
CA LEU A 318 -7.12 11.01 -8.90
C LEU A 318 -8.30 11.97 -8.60
N VAL A 319 -8.20 12.79 -7.56
CA VAL A 319 -9.22 13.80 -7.23
C VAL A 319 -9.36 14.83 -8.35
N LYS A 320 -8.24 15.35 -8.85
CA LYS A 320 -8.24 16.31 -9.97
C LYS A 320 -8.84 15.70 -11.24
N GLU A 321 -8.55 14.44 -11.53
CA GLU A 321 -9.15 13.72 -12.64
C GLU A 321 -10.66 13.54 -12.43
N MET A 322 -11.12 13.20 -11.23
CA MET A 322 -12.57 13.13 -10.93
C MET A 322 -13.28 14.48 -11.08
N ALA A 323 -12.61 15.59 -10.73
CA ALA A 323 -13.16 16.93 -10.89
C ALA A 323 -13.20 17.38 -12.36
N THR A 324 -12.15 17.09 -13.13
CA THR A 324 -11.91 17.72 -14.45
C THR A 324 -12.19 16.82 -15.64
N ALA A 325 -12.11 15.49 -15.48
CA ALA A 325 -12.02 14.60 -16.62
C ALA A 325 -13.34 14.46 -17.38
N GLU A 326 -13.22 14.68 -18.69
CA GLU A 326 -13.89 13.87 -19.70
C GLU A 326 -12.99 12.64 -19.95
N PHE A 327 -13.39 11.44 -19.50
CA PHE A 327 -12.67 10.23 -19.88
C PHE A 327 -12.82 10.01 -21.39
N THR A 328 -11.81 10.42 -22.14
CA THR A 328 -11.66 10.08 -23.55
C THR A 328 -11.05 8.69 -23.63
N ARG A 329 -11.73 7.78 -24.32
CA ARG A 329 -11.33 6.38 -24.50
C ARG A 329 -9.99 6.30 -25.25
N PRO A 330 -9.12 5.31 -24.98
CA PRO A 330 -8.30 4.75 -26.05
C PRO A 330 -9.26 4.23 -27.11
N ALA A 331 -9.11 4.64 -28.37
CA ALA A 331 -9.92 4.11 -29.46
C ALA A 331 -9.80 2.58 -29.44
N LEU A 332 -10.92 1.89 -29.21
CA LEU A 332 -10.99 0.45 -29.46
C LEU A 332 -10.78 0.27 -30.96
N ASP A 333 -9.92 -0.69 -31.28
CA ASP A 333 -9.46 -1.03 -32.61
C ASP A 333 -10.58 -0.98 -33.64
N GLN A 334 -10.34 -0.20 -34.69
CA GLN A 334 -11.02 -0.36 -35.96
C GLN A 334 -10.73 -1.79 -36.42
N GLU A 335 -11.81 -2.52 -36.67
CA GLU A 335 -11.86 -3.86 -37.23
C GLU A 335 -10.71 -4.13 -38.21
N ASP A 336 -9.98 -5.21 -37.95
CA ASP A 336 -9.12 -5.89 -38.91
C ASP A 336 -9.90 -6.14 -40.21
N SER A 337 -9.79 -5.20 -41.13
CA SER A 337 -10.09 -5.38 -42.53
C SER A 337 -8.76 -5.64 -43.21
N VAL A 338 -8.54 -6.93 -43.49
CA VAL A 338 -7.47 -7.46 -44.30
C VAL A 338 -7.47 -6.76 -45.65
N GLU A 339 -6.51 -5.87 -45.90
CA GLU A 339 -6.00 -5.61 -47.25
C GLU A 339 -4.49 -5.43 -47.20
N GLY A 340 -3.79 -6.31 -47.91
CA GLY A 340 -2.35 -6.36 -48.00
C GLY A 340 -1.78 -5.17 -48.76
N GLY A 341 -0.69 -4.62 -48.22
CA GLY A 341 0.13 -3.61 -48.88
C GLY A 341 1.53 -3.61 -48.31
N THR A 342 2.43 -4.36 -48.94
CA THR A 342 3.87 -4.31 -48.67
C THR A 342 4.42 -2.91 -48.99
N GLY A 343 4.90 -2.20 -47.98
CA GLY A 343 5.58 -0.92 -48.13
C GLY A 343 6.60 -0.73 -47.01
N ALA A 344 7.86 -1.11 -47.26
CA ALA A 344 8.97 -0.85 -46.37
C ALA A 344 9.26 0.66 -46.31
N ALA A 345 9.18 1.25 -45.12
CA ALA A 345 9.70 2.58 -44.84
C ALA A 345 10.54 2.53 -43.55
N GLN A 346 11.86 2.49 -43.74
CA GLN A 346 12.85 2.71 -42.69
C GLN A 346 12.83 4.18 -42.28
N CYS A 347 12.85 4.44 -40.97
CA CYS A 347 13.25 5.73 -40.39
C CYS A 347 14.06 5.48 -39.10
N PRO A 348 14.96 6.41 -38.73
CA PRO A 348 16.32 6.07 -38.32
C PRO A 348 16.48 5.83 -36.81
N SER A 349 17.39 4.90 -36.49
CA SER A 349 17.91 4.61 -35.16
C SER A 349 18.67 5.82 -34.60
N GLY A 350 18.07 6.48 -33.61
CA GLY A 350 18.78 7.39 -32.70
C GLY A 350 19.31 6.58 -31.52
N ASP A 351 20.62 6.32 -31.51
CA ASP A 351 21.33 5.67 -30.42
C ASP A 351 21.15 6.45 -29.11
N SER A 352 20.55 5.80 -28.12
CA SER A 352 20.67 6.17 -26.71
C SER A 352 21.23 4.95 -25.96
N PRO A 353 22.20 5.13 -25.05
CA PRO A 353 22.98 4.04 -24.51
C PRO A 353 22.11 3.06 -23.74
N ILE A 354 22.24 1.79 -24.12
CA ILE A 354 21.62 0.64 -23.49
C ILE A 354 22.29 0.47 -22.11
N TRP A 355 21.58 0.83 -21.04
CA TRP A 355 21.94 0.40 -19.70
C TRP A 355 21.65 -1.10 -19.57
N ASN A 356 22.56 -1.92 -20.06
CA ASN A 356 22.60 -3.36 -19.80
C ASN A 356 23.06 -3.60 -18.36
N THR A 357 22.21 -3.27 -17.39
CA THR A 357 22.25 -3.96 -16.10
C THR A 357 21.34 -5.16 -16.22
N SER A 358 21.95 -6.34 -16.38
CA SER A 358 21.34 -7.63 -16.09
C SER A 358 20.83 -7.62 -14.64
N MET A 359 19.60 -7.14 -14.43
CA MET A 359 18.90 -7.12 -13.15
C MET A 359 18.29 -8.50 -12.84
N ASN A 360 19.13 -9.54 -12.80
CA ASN A 360 18.73 -10.87 -12.31
C ASN A 360 18.88 -11.00 -10.78
N GLY A 361 19.24 -9.93 -10.09
CA GLY A 361 19.24 -9.84 -8.63
C GLY A 361 18.17 -8.86 -8.16
N ASP A 362 17.29 -9.32 -7.28
CA ASP A 362 16.27 -8.51 -6.61
C ASP A 362 17.01 -7.44 -5.75
N ILE A 363 17.07 -6.21 -6.25
CA ILE A 363 17.90 -5.08 -5.72
C ILE A 363 17.52 -4.71 -4.26
N PHE A 364 16.40 -5.25 -3.77
CA PHE A 364 15.84 -5.04 -2.45
C PHE A 364 16.26 -6.13 -1.43
N GLN A 365 17.07 -7.12 -1.84
CA GLN A 365 17.54 -8.23 -1.00
C GLN A 365 18.32 -7.89 0.28
N PRO A 366 19.12 -6.81 0.41
CA PRO A 366 20.07 -6.73 1.53
C PRO A 366 19.41 -6.53 2.90
N VAL A 367 18.14 -6.12 2.96
CA VAL A 367 17.45 -5.82 4.24
C VAL A 367 16.24 -6.71 4.49
N THR A 368 15.71 -7.35 3.46
CA THR A 368 14.61 -8.32 3.60
C THR A 368 15.18 -9.62 4.19
N PRO A 369 14.72 -10.05 5.38
CA PRO A 369 15.16 -11.32 5.97
C PRO A 369 15.03 -12.49 5.01
N TYR A 370 15.96 -13.44 5.08
CA TYR A 370 16.02 -14.59 4.17
C TYR A 370 14.69 -15.35 4.05
N PHE A 371 13.95 -15.51 5.16
CA PHE A 371 12.64 -16.18 5.16
C PHE A 371 11.53 -15.40 4.42
N LEU A 372 11.73 -14.11 4.12
CA LEU A 372 10.85 -13.31 3.28
C LEU A 372 11.28 -13.30 1.81
N GLN A 373 12.40 -13.92 1.41
CA GLN A 373 12.82 -13.95 0.01
C GLN A 373 12.04 -15.03 -0.78
N THR A 374 11.58 -14.71 -1.99
CA THR A 374 10.98 -15.68 -2.93
C THR A 374 11.98 -15.95 -4.04
N ASP A 375 12.16 -17.21 -4.43
CA ASP A 375 12.87 -17.55 -5.67
C ASP A 375 11.90 -17.35 -6.85
N VAL A 376 12.00 -16.20 -7.53
CA VAL A 376 11.07 -15.78 -8.59
C VAL A 376 11.51 -16.31 -9.98
N SER A 377 12.65 -17.00 -10.04
CA SER A 377 13.32 -17.50 -11.25
C SER A 377 12.49 -18.48 -12.09
N THR A 378 11.40 -19.05 -11.53
CA THR A 378 10.67 -20.18 -12.11
C THR A 378 9.23 -19.86 -12.53
N LEU A 379 8.79 -18.60 -12.47
CA LEU A 379 7.40 -18.21 -12.79
C LEU A 379 7.26 -17.74 -14.24
N ASP A 380 6.34 -18.37 -14.98
CA ASP A 380 6.03 -18.07 -16.39
C ASP A 380 5.33 -16.70 -16.53
N PRO A 381 5.90 -15.74 -17.29
CA PRO A 381 5.40 -14.36 -17.34
C PRO A 381 3.99 -14.17 -17.95
N ASP A 382 3.53 -15.07 -18.82
CA ASP A 382 2.30 -14.89 -19.63
C ASP A 382 1.12 -15.78 -19.20
N GLY A 383 1.30 -16.68 -18.23
CA GLY A 383 0.28 -17.67 -17.82
C GLY A 383 -0.63 -17.28 -16.64
N PHE A 384 -0.60 -16.03 -16.18
CA PHE A 384 -1.18 -15.68 -14.88
C PHE A 384 -2.68 -15.32 -14.94
N ASP A 385 -3.52 -16.22 -14.40
CA ASP A 385 -4.95 -15.97 -14.24
C ASP A 385 -5.26 -15.30 -12.89
N TYR A 386 -5.41 -13.97 -12.91
CA TYR A 386 -5.82 -13.15 -11.77
C TYR A 386 -7.17 -13.58 -11.14
N MET A 387 -7.99 -14.37 -11.84
CA MET A 387 -9.26 -14.90 -11.32
C MET A 387 -9.09 -16.16 -10.48
N THR A 388 -7.99 -16.91 -10.66
CA THR A 388 -7.72 -18.15 -9.90
C THR A 388 -7.11 -17.89 -8.52
N LEU A 389 -6.40 -16.77 -8.36
CA LEU A 389 -5.89 -16.32 -7.07
C LEU A 389 -7.04 -15.64 -6.30
N GLY A 390 -7.73 -16.40 -5.43
CA GLY A 390 -8.75 -15.82 -4.53
C GLY A 390 -8.20 -14.60 -3.78
N PHE A 391 -9.06 -13.63 -3.43
CA PHE A 391 -8.61 -12.39 -2.80
C PHE A 391 -8.13 -12.65 -1.36
N PRO A 392 -6.83 -12.51 -1.04
CA PRO A 392 -6.25 -12.93 0.23
C PRO A 392 -6.51 -11.93 1.38
N GLY A 393 -7.12 -10.78 1.05
CA GLY A 393 -7.49 -9.73 1.98
C GLY A 393 -8.96 -9.78 2.42
N GLU A 394 -9.74 -10.80 2.04
CA GLU A 394 -11.12 -10.97 2.47
C GLU A 394 -11.15 -11.44 3.94
N PHE A 395 -11.83 -10.71 4.81
CA PHE A 395 -11.88 -11.03 6.24
C PHE A 395 -13.31 -11.03 6.77
N ASP A 396 -13.71 -12.16 7.38
CA ASP A 396 -14.98 -12.31 8.08
C ASP A 396 -14.82 -11.84 9.55
N PRO A 397 -15.53 -10.78 9.99
CA PRO A 397 -15.46 -10.30 11.36
C PRO A 397 -16.11 -11.24 12.38
N SER A 398 -16.85 -12.27 11.94
CA SER A 398 -17.56 -13.24 12.78
C SER A 398 -16.74 -14.49 13.11
N VAL A 399 -15.62 -14.70 12.42
CA VAL A 399 -14.71 -15.81 12.70
C VAL A 399 -13.60 -15.31 13.63
N PRO A 400 -13.62 -15.68 14.92
CA PRO A 400 -12.42 -15.56 15.74
C PRO A 400 -11.39 -16.54 15.17
N PHE A 401 -10.33 -16.01 14.56
CA PHE A 401 -9.20 -16.79 14.06
C PHE A 401 -8.14 -16.97 15.14
#